data_AF-A0A5S6QMV7-F1
#
_entry.id   AF-A0A5S6QMV7-F1
#
_cell.length_a   1.000
_cell.length_b   1.000
_cell.length_c   1.000
_cell.angle_alpha   90.00
_cell.angle_beta   90.00
_cell.angle_gamma   90.00
#
_symmetry.space_group_name_H-M   'P 1'
#
loop_
_entity.id
_entity.type
_entity.pdbx_description
1 polymer ?
#
loop_
_entity_poly.entity_id
_entity_poly.type
_entity_poly.pdbx_seq_one_letter_code
_entity_poly.pdbx_strand_id
1 'polypeptide(L)'
;MSQLCAEEDAVFWHWPWNQGGLAKCEFFEDKFRVVLCCANSSENKTMEIRCSERKNSLTVGLCPATDDWRNLWEVTVQAMHTLHLIVVELKQEMRDRSPAFRKTRTIRKAYRLPLLYDIDTVNASYSRDEAAVIVEARRKSI
;
A
#
# COMPACT_ATOMS: atom_id res chain seq x y z
N MET A 1 -19.95 0.56 11.22
CA MET A 1 -19.18 1.44 10.32
C MET A 1 -19.98 1.57 9.04
N SER A 2 -20.65 2.69 8.85
CA SER A 2 -21.43 2.99 7.65
C SER A 2 -20.47 3.41 6.53
N GLN A 3 -20.43 2.62 5.45
CA GLN A 3 -19.77 3.01 4.21
C GLN A 3 -20.62 4.11 3.56
N LEU A 4 -20.03 5.28 3.34
CA LEU A 4 -20.70 6.35 2.59
C LEU A 4 -20.70 5.95 1.11
N CYS A 5 -21.71 5.21 0.69
CA CYS A 5 -22.01 5.00 -0.72
C CYS A 5 -22.58 6.31 -1.31
N ALA A 6 -21.69 7.23 -1.68
CA ALA A 6 -21.99 8.22 -2.70
C ALA A 6 -21.40 7.69 -4.02
N GLU A 7 -22.18 7.78 -5.10
CA GLU A 7 -21.87 7.36 -6.47
C GLU A 7 -20.71 8.18 -7.10
N GLU A 8 -19.58 8.33 -6.40
CA GLU A 8 -18.31 8.69 -7.01
C GLU A 8 -17.57 7.39 -7.30
N ASP A 9 -17.40 7.11 -8.60
CA ASP A 9 -16.74 5.91 -9.15
C ASP A 9 -15.73 5.30 -8.20
N ALA A 10 -16.00 4.08 -7.72
CA ALA A 10 -15.06 3.36 -6.87
C ALA A 10 -13.72 3.25 -7.60
N VAL A 11 -12.72 4.04 -7.20
CA VAL A 11 -11.42 4.05 -7.87
C VAL A 11 -10.69 2.78 -7.46
N PHE A 12 -10.46 1.92 -8.43
CA PHE A 12 -9.69 0.70 -8.23
C PHE A 12 -8.61 0.54 -9.26
N TRP A 13 -7.56 -0.17 -8.86
CA TRP A 13 -6.48 -0.54 -9.76
C TRP A 13 -6.27 -2.03 -9.77
N HIS A 14 -5.83 -2.56 -10.90
CA HIS A 14 -5.29 -3.91 -10.92
C HIS A 14 -4.13 -4.04 -9.92
N TRP A 15 -4.27 -4.97 -8.99
CA TRP A 15 -3.34 -5.26 -7.92
C TRP A 15 -3.29 -6.79 -7.69
N PRO A 16 -2.28 -7.49 -8.22
CA PRO A 16 -2.29 -8.94 -8.39
C PRO A 16 -2.56 -9.76 -7.13
N TRP A 17 -2.19 -9.23 -5.97
CA TRP A 17 -2.21 -9.96 -4.70
C TRP A 17 -3.47 -9.72 -3.87
N ASN A 18 -4.29 -8.77 -4.26
CA ASN A 18 -5.57 -8.55 -3.60
C ASN A 18 -6.60 -9.58 -4.07
N GLN A 19 -7.62 -9.81 -3.24
CA GLN A 19 -8.78 -10.59 -3.65
C GLN A 19 -9.44 -9.97 -4.88
N GLY A 20 -9.67 -10.79 -5.92
CA GLY A 20 -10.19 -10.32 -7.21
C GLY A 20 -9.17 -9.53 -8.05
N GLY A 21 -7.91 -9.43 -7.62
CA GLY A 21 -6.85 -8.72 -8.35
C GLY A 21 -7.01 -7.21 -8.35
N LEU A 22 -7.71 -6.62 -7.36
CA LEU A 22 -8.05 -5.20 -7.33
C LEU A 22 -7.66 -4.54 -6.01
N ALA A 23 -7.00 -3.40 -6.08
CA ALA A 23 -6.84 -2.47 -4.97
C ALA A 23 -7.92 -1.39 -5.10
N LYS A 24 -9.02 -1.58 -4.36
CA LYS A 24 -10.14 -0.63 -4.28
C LYS A 24 -9.84 0.40 -3.21
N CYS A 25 -10.19 1.65 -3.46
CA CYS A 25 -10.28 2.63 -2.40
C CYS A 25 -11.65 2.63 -1.74
N GLU A 26 -11.65 2.85 -0.44
CA GLU A 26 -12.84 2.95 0.40
C GLU A 26 -12.87 4.34 1.05
N PHE A 27 -14.06 4.93 1.06
CA PHE A 27 -14.33 6.22 1.67
C PHE A 27 -15.28 5.99 2.85
N PHE A 28 -14.77 6.17 4.06
CA PHE A 28 -15.52 6.08 5.31
C PHE A 28 -15.81 7.48 5.85
N GLU A 29 -16.74 7.57 6.80
CA GLU A 29 -17.12 8.85 7.42
C GLU A 29 -15.96 9.61 8.05
N ASP A 30 -14.96 8.88 8.55
CA ASP A 30 -13.81 9.37 9.30
C ASP A 30 -12.48 9.25 8.53
N LYS A 31 -12.40 8.39 7.50
CA LYS A 31 -11.15 8.13 6.79
C LYS A 31 -11.31 7.62 5.36
N PHE A 32 -10.32 7.93 4.55
CA PHE A 32 -10.00 7.21 3.33
C PHE A 32 -9.17 5.97 3.67
N ARG A 33 -9.35 4.87 2.91
CA ARG A 33 -8.60 3.64 3.12
C ARG A 33 -8.34 2.88 1.81
N VAL A 34 -7.15 2.31 1.69
CA VAL A 34 -6.80 1.33 0.64
C VAL A 34 -6.04 0.17 1.29
N VAL A 35 -6.39 -1.06 0.91
CA VAL A 35 -5.71 -2.28 1.36
C VAL A 35 -4.85 -2.83 0.22
N LEU A 36 -3.57 -3.06 0.48
CA LEU A 36 -2.57 -3.50 -0.50
C LEU A 36 -1.87 -4.76 0.00
N CYS A 37 -2.30 -5.93 -0.49
CA CYS A 37 -1.57 -7.17 -0.31
C CYS A 37 -0.25 -7.11 -1.08
N CYS A 38 0.85 -7.51 -0.45
CA CYS A 38 2.18 -7.39 -1.06
C CYS A 38 2.65 -8.69 -1.71
N ALA A 39 2.27 -9.82 -1.12
CA ALA A 39 2.51 -11.15 -1.64
C ALA A 39 1.28 -12.04 -1.40
N ASN A 40 1.40 -13.33 -1.72
CA ASN A 40 0.41 -14.32 -1.35
C ASN A 40 0.27 -14.45 0.19
N SER A 41 -0.84 -15.03 0.65
CA SER A 41 -1.19 -15.11 2.07
C SER A 41 -0.20 -15.90 2.93
N SER A 42 0.52 -16.88 2.36
CA SER A 42 1.58 -17.61 3.05
C SER A 42 2.85 -16.77 3.25
N GLU A 43 3.28 -16.05 2.21
CA GLU A 43 4.47 -15.20 2.25
C GLU A 43 4.28 -14.02 3.21
N ASN A 44 3.13 -13.34 3.15
CA ASN A 44 2.85 -12.18 4.02
C ASN A 44 2.95 -12.52 5.52
N LYS A 45 2.53 -13.72 5.95
CA LYS A 45 2.57 -14.15 7.36
C LYS A 45 4.00 -14.36 7.89
N THR A 46 4.94 -14.62 7.00
CA THR A 46 6.35 -14.90 7.33
C THR A 46 7.26 -13.69 7.15
N MET A 47 6.69 -12.50 6.91
CA MET A 47 7.46 -11.29 6.64
C MET A 47 7.72 -10.47 7.90
N GLU A 48 8.96 -10.03 8.06
CA GLU A 48 9.33 -8.92 8.92
C GLU A 48 8.97 -7.59 8.27
N ILE A 49 8.40 -6.70 9.08
CA ILE A 49 7.94 -5.39 8.64
C ILE A 49 9.01 -4.36 9.01
N ARG A 50 9.51 -3.62 8.03
CA ARG A 50 10.42 -2.49 8.24
C ARG A 50 9.77 -1.22 7.72
N CYS A 51 9.48 -0.28 8.61
CA CYS A 51 8.93 1.01 8.24
C CYS A 51 10.05 2.06 8.18
N SER A 52 10.02 2.90 7.14
CA SER A 52 10.91 4.04 6.98
C SER A 52 10.09 5.25 6.56
N GLU A 53 10.21 6.34 7.30
CA GLU A 53 9.61 7.62 6.98
C GLU A 53 10.63 8.56 6.33
N ARG A 54 10.23 9.20 5.25
CA ARG A 54 10.92 10.33 4.62
C ARG A 54 9.92 11.44 4.38
N LYS A 55 10.40 12.65 4.09
CA LYS A 55 9.52 13.79 3.79
C LYS A 55 8.49 13.41 2.71
N ASN A 56 7.22 13.36 3.11
CA ASN A 56 6.05 13.02 2.27
C ASN A 56 6.03 11.61 1.67
N SER A 57 6.84 10.69 2.20
CA SER A 57 6.94 9.32 1.71
C SER A 57 7.06 8.35 2.87
N LEU A 58 6.24 7.32 2.87
CA LEU A 58 6.33 6.23 3.82
C LEU A 58 6.60 4.94 3.08
N THR A 59 7.61 4.21 3.54
CA THR A 59 7.99 2.93 2.96
C THR A 59 7.75 1.82 3.99
N VAL A 60 7.00 0.81 3.58
CA VAL A 60 6.80 -0.44 4.31
C VAL A 60 7.51 -1.55 3.53
N GLY A 61 8.68 -1.94 4.01
CA GLY A 61 9.42 -3.10 3.53
C GLY A 61 8.90 -4.36 4.19
N LEU A 62 8.70 -5.41 3.40
CA LEU A 62 8.36 -6.75 3.86
C LEU A 62 9.47 -7.70 3.40
N CYS A 63 10.23 -8.17 4.38
CA CYS A 63 11.36 -9.07 4.19
C CYS A 63 11.00 -10.45 4.74
N PRO A 64 11.37 -11.57 4.10
CA PRO A 64 11.23 -12.89 4.72
C PRO A 64 11.93 -12.94 6.08
N ALA A 65 11.32 -13.60 7.07
CA ALA A 65 11.91 -13.80 8.41
C ALA A 65 13.06 -14.82 8.43
N THR A 66 13.29 -15.53 7.32
CA THR A 66 14.33 -16.55 7.18
C THR A 66 15.20 -16.28 5.96
N ASP A 67 16.47 -16.69 6.03
CA ASP A 67 17.49 -16.51 4.99
C ASP A 67 17.31 -17.40 3.73
N ASP A 68 16.09 -17.85 3.41
CA ASP A 68 15.80 -18.51 2.14
C ASP A 68 15.23 -17.49 1.14
N TRP A 69 16.14 -16.67 0.61
CA TRP A 69 15.88 -15.49 -0.19
C TRP A 69 15.36 -15.85 -1.59
N ARG A 70 14.13 -15.45 -1.91
CA ARG A 70 13.63 -15.40 -3.29
C ARG A 70 12.98 -14.09 -3.68
N ASN A 71 12.23 -13.45 -2.78
CA ASN A 71 11.52 -12.21 -3.03
C ASN A 71 11.62 -11.25 -1.84
N LEU A 72 11.93 -9.98 -2.11
CA LEU A 72 11.75 -8.88 -1.18
C LEU A 72 10.65 -7.97 -1.73
N TRP A 73 9.77 -7.52 -0.85
CA TRP A 73 8.67 -6.66 -1.22
C TRP A 73 8.80 -5.32 -0.51
N GLU A 74 8.51 -4.24 -1.23
CA GLU A 74 8.55 -2.89 -0.69
C GLU A 74 7.34 -2.13 -1.20
N VAL A 75 6.53 -1.60 -0.28
CA VAL A 75 5.46 -0.67 -0.61
C VAL A 75 5.90 0.73 -0.23
N THR A 76 5.95 1.62 -1.21
CA THR A 76 6.21 3.04 -0.98
C THR A 76 4.93 3.82 -1.26
N VAL A 77 4.53 4.66 -0.30
CA VAL A 77 3.38 5.56 -0.35
C VAL A 77 3.89 6.99 -0.36
N GLN A 78 3.45 7.78 -1.32
CA GLN A 78 3.85 9.18 -1.48
C GLN A 78 2.63 10.09 -1.56
N ALA A 79 2.62 11.14 -0.74
CA ALA A 79 1.59 12.17 -0.75
C ALA A 79 1.99 13.33 -1.66
N MET A 80 1.28 13.51 -2.78
CA MET A 80 1.47 14.64 -3.70
C MET A 80 0.46 15.74 -3.38
N HIS A 81 0.89 16.69 -2.54
CA HIS A 81 0.02 17.68 -1.90
C HIS A 81 -0.65 18.60 -2.93
N THR A 82 0.13 19.13 -3.89
CA THR A 82 -0.39 20.03 -4.94
C THR A 82 -1.49 19.40 -5.78
N LEU A 83 -1.43 18.09 -6.02
CA LEU A 83 -2.39 17.37 -6.86
C LEU A 83 -3.48 16.64 -6.08
N HIS A 84 -3.38 16.62 -4.74
CA HIS A 84 -4.20 15.78 -3.86
C HIS A 84 -4.21 14.31 -4.31
N LEU A 85 -3.02 13.76 -4.58
CA LEU A 85 -2.85 12.36 -4.98
C LEU A 85 -2.06 11.58 -3.94
N ILE A 86 -2.46 10.34 -3.73
CA ILE A 86 -1.71 9.33 -3.01
C ILE A 86 -1.15 8.36 -4.04
N VAL A 87 0.17 8.35 -4.20
CA VAL A 87 0.86 7.43 -5.11
C VAL A 87 1.35 6.24 -4.32
N VAL A 88 0.96 5.04 -4.75
CA VAL A 88 1.42 3.78 -4.16
C VAL A 88 2.29 3.04 -5.18
N GLU A 89 3.41 2.53 -4.71
CA GLU A 89 4.35 1.74 -5.50
C GLU A 89 4.63 0.43 -4.77
N LEU A 90 4.37 -0.70 -5.40
CA LEU A 90 4.82 -2.01 -4.98
C LEU A 90 6.02 -2.41 -5.82
N LYS A 91 7.14 -2.63 -5.16
CA LYS A 91 8.36 -3.14 -5.75
C LYS A 91 8.62 -4.56 -5.25
N GLN A 92 8.81 -5.46 -6.19
CA GLN A 92 9.28 -6.82 -5.96
C GLN A 92 10.73 -6.92 -6.43
N GLU A 93 11.63 -7.27 -5.54
CA GLU A 93 12.98 -7.64 -5.87
C GLU A 93 13.12 -9.15 -5.76
N MET A 94 13.26 -9.81 -6.90
CA MET A 94 13.57 -11.23 -6.99
C MET A 94 15.09 -11.41 -6.87
N ARG A 95 15.51 -12.18 -5.88
CA ARG A 95 16.90 -12.62 -5.70
C ARG A 95 16.95 -14.13 -5.96
N ASP A 96 17.99 -14.57 -6.66
CA ASP A 96 18.32 -15.99 -6.74
C ASP A 96 19.61 -16.25 -5.94
N ARG A 97 19.99 -17.51 -5.78
CA ARG A 97 21.23 -17.94 -5.12
C ARG A 97 22.49 -17.35 -5.78
N SER A 98 22.38 -16.88 -7.03
CA SER A 98 23.45 -16.17 -7.72
C SER A 98 23.36 -14.65 -7.47
N PRO A 99 24.40 -14.00 -6.91
CA PRO A 99 24.45 -12.54 -6.74
C PRO A 99 24.32 -11.77 -8.06
N ALA A 100 24.61 -12.43 -9.20
CA ALA A 100 24.53 -11.84 -10.53
C ALA A 100 23.09 -11.74 -11.06
N PHE A 101 22.12 -12.43 -10.45
CA PHE A 101 20.73 -12.38 -10.87
C PHE A 101 19.88 -11.59 -9.87
N ARG A 102 19.57 -10.35 -10.24
CA ARG A 102 18.62 -9.48 -9.54
C ARG A 102 17.60 -8.97 -10.55
N LYS A 103 16.33 -9.33 -10.36
CA LYS A 103 15.23 -8.86 -11.20
C LYS A 103 14.25 -8.05 -10.36
N THR A 104 13.90 -6.87 -10.83
CA THR A 104 12.91 -6.01 -10.17
C THR A 104 11.63 -5.95 -10.99
N ARG A 105 10.48 -6.02 -10.33
CA ARG A 105 9.18 -5.68 -10.89
C ARG A 105 8.57 -4.57 -10.06
N THR A 106 7.92 -3.61 -10.71
CA THR A 106 7.29 -2.48 -10.03
C THR A 106 5.88 -2.30 -10.55
N ILE A 107 4.93 -2.09 -9.64
CA ILE A 107 3.56 -1.68 -9.93
C ILE A 107 3.37 -0.32 -9.26
N ARG A 108 3.00 0.69 -10.02
CA ARG A 108 2.75 2.04 -9.51
C ARG A 108 1.35 2.50 -9.88
N LYS A 109 0.60 3.00 -8.89
CA LYS A 109 -0.78 3.45 -9.01
C LYS A 109 -0.99 4.74 -8.21
N ALA A 110 -2.00 5.51 -8.58
CA ALA A 110 -2.31 6.78 -7.93
C ALA A 110 -3.79 6.84 -7.59
N TYR A 111 -4.12 7.23 -6.37
CA TYR A 111 -5.48 7.51 -5.93
C TYR A 111 -5.65 9.01 -5.80
N ARG A 112 -6.76 9.54 -6.32
CA ARG A 112 -7.16 10.90 -6.03
C ARG A 112 -7.81 10.93 -4.65
N LEU A 113 -7.27 11.76 -3.76
CA LEU A 113 -7.83 11.96 -2.43
C LEU A 113 -8.85 13.11 -2.49
N PRO A 114 -10.13 12.87 -2.20
CA PRO A 114 -11.13 13.93 -2.12
C PRO A 114 -10.73 14.99 -1.11
N LEU A 115 -11.03 16.26 -1.40
CA LEU A 115 -10.60 17.41 -0.60
C LEU A 115 -11.14 17.41 0.85
N LEU A 116 -12.16 16.60 1.13
CA LEU A 116 -12.72 16.41 2.47
C LEU A 116 -11.78 15.61 3.39
N TYR A 117 -10.84 14.86 2.83
CA TYR A 117 -9.78 14.18 3.58
C TYR A 117 -8.50 15.03 3.61
N ASP A 118 -7.75 14.86 4.67
CA ASP A 118 -6.52 15.59 4.92
C ASP A 118 -5.31 14.81 4.39
N ILE A 119 -4.68 15.33 3.33
CA ILE A 119 -3.51 14.71 2.71
C ILE A 119 -2.29 14.70 3.64
N ASP A 120 -2.23 15.62 4.60
CA ASP A 120 -1.13 15.68 5.57
C ASP A 120 -1.21 14.54 6.60
N THR A 121 -2.36 13.87 6.67
CA THR A 121 -2.60 12.73 7.55
C THR A 121 -2.41 11.38 6.86
N VAL A 122 -1.94 11.37 5.61
CA VAL A 122 -1.66 10.14 4.87
C VAL A 122 -0.63 9.31 5.63
N ASN A 123 -1.03 8.09 5.99
CA ASN A 123 -0.17 7.13 6.64
C ASN A 123 -0.32 5.77 5.97
N ALA A 124 0.67 4.91 6.13
CA ALA A 124 0.61 3.51 5.74
C ALA A 124 1.15 2.60 6.85
N SER A 125 0.51 1.48 7.09
CA SER A 125 0.95 0.55 8.11
C SER A 125 0.66 -0.86 7.67
N TYR A 126 1.46 -1.82 8.12
CA TYR A 126 1.14 -3.21 7.88
C TYR A 126 0.17 -3.72 8.94
N SER A 127 -0.98 -4.25 8.50
CA SER A 127 -1.93 -4.95 9.36
C SER A 127 -1.66 -6.44 9.36
N ARG A 128 -1.43 -7.03 10.54
CA ARG A 128 -1.27 -8.48 10.69
C ARG A 128 -2.57 -9.25 10.46
N ASP A 129 -3.70 -8.65 10.85
CA ASP A 129 -5.02 -9.27 10.72
C ASP A 129 -5.44 -9.40 9.26
N GLU A 130 -5.17 -8.37 8.46
CA GLU A 130 -5.43 -8.39 7.01
C GLU A 130 -4.27 -8.94 6.19
N ALA A 131 -3.10 -9.14 6.82
CA ALA A 131 -1.86 -9.52 6.17
C ALA A 131 -1.51 -8.62 4.95
N ALA A 132 -1.69 -7.30 5.10
CA ALA A 132 -1.60 -6.33 4.03
C ALA A 132 -1.10 -4.96 4.51
N VAL A 133 -0.61 -4.12 3.59
CA VAL A 133 -0.32 -2.72 3.85
C VAL A 133 -1.61 -1.91 3.71
N ILE A 134 -1.99 -1.21 4.76
CA ILE A 134 -3.15 -0.33 4.83
C ILE A 134 -2.67 1.10 4.64
N VAL A 135 -3.21 1.80 3.66
CA VAL A 135 -2.99 3.23 3.44
C VAL A 135 -4.23 3.97 3.88
N GLU A 136 -4.10 4.94 4.78
CA GLU A 136 -5.24 5.70 5.32
C GLU A 136 -4.95 7.20 5.32
N ALA A 137 -6.00 8.00 5.20
CA ALA A 137 -5.96 9.44 5.44
C ALA A 137 -7.23 9.84 6.20
N ARG A 138 -7.10 10.66 7.24
CA ARG A 138 -8.23 11.10 8.06
C ARG A 138 -9.06 12.13 7.33
N ARG A 139 -10.33 12.19 7.67
CA ARG A 139 -11.19 13.31 7.28
C ARG A 139 -10.72 14.59 7.99
N LYS A 140 -10.80 15.73 7.31
CA LYS A 140 -10.54 17.03 7.93
C LYS A 140 -11.54 17.27 9.05
N SER A 141 -11.05 17.64 10.24
CA SER A 141 -11.90 18.18 11.29
C SER A 141 -12.35 19.57 10.85
N ILE A 142 -13.65 19.84 10.94
CA ILE A 142 -14.25 21.16 10.66
C ILE A 142 -13.95 22.09 11.84
#